data_AF-A0A2A5DBL9-F1
#
_entry.id   AF-A0A2A5DBL9-F1
#
_cell.length_a   1.000
_cell.length_b   1.000
_cell.length_c   1.000
_cell.angle_alpha   90.00
_cell.angle_beta   90.00
_cell.angle_gamma   90.00
#
_symmetry.space_group_name_H-M   'P 1'
#
loop_
_entity.id
_entity.type
_entity.pdbx_description
1 polymer ?
#
loop_
_entity_poly.entity_id
_entity_poly.type
_entity_poly.pdbx_seq_one_letter_code
_entity_poly.pdbx_strand_id
1 'polypeptide(L)'
;MTNKEFESWLTKDEDELVNYIVIDITRHVSTLNSSDSNFYGYAILPSDYYSSANAPTIVTAFNFESDISTENKKEAYYRYSVDEWANYYHDGFESSNKELELIYKTFISTQSFENYVEAYNEKLNSAYMTSLTRLKENGVFSDDKYLIIWLSDSRDNIMSQSAKAFNTPEIYKQYASEFE
;
A
#
# COMPACT_ATOMS: atom_id res chain seq x y z
N MET A 1 -4.32 -20.79 10.73
CA MET A 1 -5.52 -20.12 11.27
C MET A 1 -6.73 -20.99 10.87
N THR A 2 -7.74 -21.11 11.74
CA THR A 2 -9.00 -21.86 11.58
C THR A 2 -10.15 -20.89 11.25
N ASN A 3 -11.33 -21.36 10.85
CA ASN A 3 -12.48 -20.48 10.54
C ASN A 3 -12.83 -19.54 11.71
N LYS A 4 -12.81 -20.04 12.95
CA LYS A 4 -13.05 -19.23 14.15
C LYS A 4 -11.94 -18.19 14.38
N GLU A 5 -10.70 -18.54 14.05
CA GLU A 5 -9.57 -17.61 14.13
C GLU A 5 -9.62 -16.57 13.01
N PHE A 6 -10.17 -16.89 11.83
CA PHE A 6 -10.41 -15.93 10.74
C PHE A 6 -11.51 -14.93 11.10
N GLU A 7 -12.64 -15.40 11.61
CA GLU A 7 -13.70 -14.51 12.12
C GLU A 7 -13.18 -13.63 13.28
N SER A 8 -12.31 -14.18 14.13
CA SER A 8 -11.63 -13.39 15.15
C SER A 8 -10.65 -12.39 14.53
N TRP A 9 -9.94 -12.74 13.46
CA TRP A 9 -9.02 -11.82 12.78
C TRP A 9 -9.77 -10.64 12.15
N LEU A 10 -10.93 -10.87 11.53
CA LEU A 10 -11.79 -9.82 10.98
C LEU A 10 -12.19 -8.75 12.01
N THR A 11 -12.22 -9.10 13.29
CA THR A 11 -12.68 -8.23 14.38
C THR A 11 -11.56 -7.72 15.30
N LYS A 12 -10.29 -8.07 15.05
CA LYS A 12 -9.15 -7.59 15.84
C LYS A 12 -8.68 -6.22 15.35
N ASP A 13 -8.58 -5.24 16.23
CA ASP A 13 -8.13 -3.88 15.86
C ASP A 13 -6.65 -3.81 15.46
N GLU A 14 -5.80 -4.67 16.02
CA GLU A 14 -4.38 -4.77 15.67
C GLU A 14 -4.03 -6.22 15.32
N ASP A 15 -3.40 -6.41 14.16
CA ASP A 15 -2.92 -7.72 13.73
C ASP A 15 -1.42 -7.71 13.43
N GLU A 16 -0.85 -8.92 13.45
CA GLU A 16 0.57 -9.15 13.18
C GLU A 16 0.97 -8.62 11.79
N LEU A 17 0.02 -8.62 10.85
CA LEU A 17 0.21 -8.08 9.50
C LEU A 17 0.63 -6.61 9.53
N VAL A 18 -0.06 -5.73 10.27
CA VAL A 18 0.35 -4.32 10.40
C VAL A 18 1.80 -4.20 10.87
N ASN A 19 2.20 -4.99 11.88
CA ASN A 19 3.57 -4.94 12.41
C ASN A 19 4.59 -5.40 11.37
N TYR A 20 4.31 -6.47 10.63
CA TYR A 20 5.19 -6.94 9.58
C TYR A 20 5.33 -5.92 8.44
N ILE A 21 4.21 -5.31 8.01
CA ILE A 21 4.23 -4.26 6.98
C ILE A 21 5.10 -3.09 7.42
N VAL A 22 4.90 -2.62 8.66
CA VAL A 22 5.69 -1.50 9.22
C VAL A 22 7.18 -1.85 9.25
N ILE A 23 7.54 -3.04 9.71
CA ILE A 23 8.96 -3.48 9.78
C ILE A 23 9.57 -3.58 8.39
N ASP A 24 8.90 -4.25 7.46
CA ASP A 24 9.44 -4.49 6.12
C ASP A 24 9.57 -3.17 5.33
N ILE A 25 8.58 -2.28 5.38
CA ILE A 25 8.66 -0.97 4.73
C ILE A 25 9.71 -0.08 5.40
N THR A 26 9.82 -0.08 6.73
CA THR A 26 10.88 0.68 7.43
C THR A 26 12.26 0.25 6.96
N ARG A 27 12.49 -1.06 6.81
CA ARG A 27 13.74 -1.61 6.27
C ARG A 27 14.00 -1.16 4.82
N HIS A 28 12.99 -1.22 3.97
CA HIS A 28 13.10 -0.79 2.57
C HIS A 28 13.43 0.71 2.48
N VAL A 29 12.66 1.57 3.16
CA VAL A 29 12.87 3.02 3.16
C VAL A 29 14.23 3.40 3.76
N SER A 30 14.68 2.71 4.81
CA SER A 30 16.03 2.91 5.36
C SER A 30 17.12 2.60 4.33
N THR A 31 16.91 1.59 3.50
CA THR A 31 17.84 1.25 2.40
C THR A 31 17.85 2.35 1.35
N LEU A 32 16.68 2.84 0.92
CA LEU A 32 16.56 3.95 -0.03
C LEU A 32 17.22 5.24 0.48
N ASN A 33 17.03 5.56 1.77
CA ASN A 33 17.63 6.74 2.38
C ASN A 33 19.15 6.61 2.53
N SER A 34 19.68 5.39 2.70
CA SER A 34 21.12 5.15 2.82
C SER A 34 21.90 5.31 1.51
N SER A 35 21.22 5.29 0.36
CA SER A 35 21.85 5.44 -0.95
C SER A 35 21.92 6.89 -1.43
N ASP A 36 21.79 7.88 -0.53
CA ASP A 36 21.69 9.33 -0.84
C ASP A 36 20.64 9.66 -1.91
N SER A 37 19.65 8.79 -2.08
CA SER A 37 18.66 8.84 -3.15
C SER A 37 17.36 9.41 -2.56
N ASN A 38 17.09 10.70 -2.83
CA ASN A 38 15.89 11.36 -2.31
C ASN A 38 14.68 11.11 -3.21
N PHE A 39 13.97 9.99 -2.98
CA PHE A 39 12.71 9.72 -3.67
C PHE A 39 11.64 10.75 -3.28
N TYR A 40 10.74 11.09 -4.19
CA TYR A 40 9.64 12.03 -3.90
C TYR A 40 8.32 11.29 -3.59
N GLY A 41 8.15 10.07 -4.09
CA GLY A 41 6.92 9.32 -3.99
C GLY A 41 7.15 7.88 -3.53
N TYR A 42 6.23 7.35 -2.74
CA TYR A 42 6.20 5.97 -2.29
C TYR A 42 4.76 5.46 -2.29
N ALA A 43 4.53 4.28 -2.86
CA ALA A 43 3.23 3.66 -2.96
C ALA A 43 3.27 2.23 -2.42
N ILE A 44 2.20 1.84 -1.73
CA ILE A 44 1.89 0.43 -1.47
C ILE A 44 0.90 0.00 -2.54
N LEU A 45 1.16 -1.13 -3.19
CA LEU A 45 0.28 -1.72 -4.20
C LEU A 45 -0.27 -3.03 -3.63
N PRO A 46 -1.46 -2.99 -3.00
CA PRO A 46 -2.13 -4.21 -2.59
C PRO A 46 -2.50 -5.04 -3.81
N SER A 47 -2.42 -6.37 -3.69
CA SER A 47 -3.22 -7.23 -4.55
C SER A 47 -4.63 -7.31 -3.98
N ASP A 48 -5.64 -7.09 -4.81
CA ASP A 48 -7.02 -7.43 -4.43
C ASP A 48 -7.31 -8.91 -4.78
N TYR A 49 -8.32 -9.49 -4.12
CA TYR A 49 -8.77 -10.86 -4.39
C TYR A 49 -9.43 -11.00 -5.78
N TYR A 50 -9.98 -9.92 -6.32
CA TYR A 50 -10.75 -9.97 -7.56
C TYR A 50 -9.85 -10.07 -8.81
N SER A 51 -8.64 -9.53 -8.75
CA SER A 51 -7.68 -9.45 -9.85
C SER A 51 -6.68 -10.62 -9.86
N SER A 52 -6.50 -11.34 -8.74
CA SER A 52 -5.53 -12.42 -8.62
C SER A 52 -6.09 -13.64 -7.88
N ALA A 53 -5.97 -14.81 -8.52
CA ALA A 53 -6.28 -16.11 -7.89
C ALA A 53 -5.15 -16.62 -6.97
N ASN A 54 -4.07 -15.86 -6.81
CA ASN A 54 -2.94 -16.21 -5.95
C ASN A 54 -3.02 -15.46 -4.62
N ALA A 55 -2.24 -15.92 -3.64
CA ALA A 55 -2.10 -15.20 -2.38
C ALA A 55 -1.61 -13.75 -2.64
N PRO A 56 -2.18 -12.75 -1.94
CA PRO A 56 -1.74 -11.38 -2.09
C PRO A 56 -0.29 -11.24 -1.62
N THR A 57 0.49 -10.49 -2.37
CA THR A 57 1.85 -10.09 -2.02
C THR A 57 1.95 -8.57 -2.00
N ILE A 58 2.77 -8.04 -1.12
CA ILE A 58 3.07 -6.62 -1.12
C ILE A 58 4.04 -6.31 -2.24
N VAL A 59 3.62 -5.39 -3.09
CA VAL A 59 4.49 -4.67 -4.01
C VAL A 59 4.52 -3.23 -3.56
N THR A 60 5.69 -2.59 -3.69
CA THR A 60 5.82 -1.16 -3.47
C THR A 60 6.39 -0.51 -4.71
N ALA A 61 6.01 0.73 -4.94
CA ALA A 61 6.60 1.54 -5.99
C ALA A 61 7.16 2.82 -5.40
N PHE A 62 8.20 3.35 -6.01
CA PHE A 62 8.77 4.64 -5.62
C PHE A 62 9.35 5.34 -6.84
N ASN A 63 9.58 6.64 -6.73
CA ASN A 63 10.08 7.41 -7.86
C ASN A 63 10.96 8.59 -7.44
N PHE A 64 11.94 8.91 -8.27
CA PHE A 64 12.80 10.08 -8.15
C PHE A 64 12.41 11.17 -9.15
N GLU A 65 12.76 12.43 -8.85
CA GLU A 65 12.56 13.54 -9.81
C GLU A 65 13.33 13.35 -11.12
N SER A 66 14.40 12.57 -11.07
CA SER A 66 15.20 12.18 -12.24
C SER A 66 14.48 11.20 -13.15
N ASP A 67 13.49 10.46 -12.64
CA ASP A 67 12.81 9.40 -13.37
C ASP A 67 11.69 9.95 -14.26
N ILE A 68 11.22 11.17 -13.97
CA ILE A 68 10.25 11.88 -14.81
C ILE A 68 10.96 12.49 -16.01
N SER A 69 10.55 12.09 -17.22
CA SER A 69 11.10 12.64 -18.47
C SER A 69 10.87 14.15 -18.58
N THR A 70 11.76 14.85 -19.30
CA THR A 70 11.78 16.33 -19.28
C THR A 70 10.51 16.95 -19.86
N GLU A 71 9.94 16.29 -20.88
CA GLU A 71 8.67 16.63 -21.51
C GLU A 71 7.48 16.49 -20.54
N ASN A 72 7.54 15.56 -19.59
CA ASN A 72 6.44 15.22 -18.68
C ASN A 72 6.51 15.97 -17.33
N LYS A 73 7.61 16.66 -17.01
CA LYS A 73 7.84 17.32 -15.69
C LYS A 73 6.80 18.36 -15.27
N LYS A 74 6.01 18.88 -16.22
CA LYS A 74 4.97 19.89 -15.93
C LYS A 74 3.58 19.30 -15.74
N GLU A 75 3.42 18.01 -16.04
CA GLU A 75 2.15 17.31 -16.00
C GLU A 75 2.04 16.58 -14.65
N ALA A 76 1.03 16.92 -13.86
CA ALA A 76 0.83 16.32 -12.54
C ALA A 76 0.58 14.81 -12.66
N TYR A 77 -0.06 14.38 -13.75
CA TYR A 77 -0.33 12.98 -14.07
C TYR A 77 0.93 12.10 -13.93
N TYR A 78 2.05 12.42 -14.59
CA TYR A 78 3.27 11.58 -14.52
C TYR A 78 3.97 11.61 -13.16
N ARG A 79 3.71 12.64 -12.35
CA ARG A 79 4.24 12.71 -10.98
C ARG A 79 3.44 11.82 -10.04
N TYR A 80 2.12 11.81 -10.17
CA TYR A 80 1.19 11.24 -9.21
C TYR A 80 0.53 9.93 -9.65
N SER A 81 0.62 9.55 -10.93
CA SER A 81 0.24 8.23 -11.43
C SER A 81 1.34 7.23 -11.09
N VAL A 82 1.06 6.30 -10.18
CA VAL A 82 2.03 5.25 -9.81
C VAL A 82 2.26 4.29 -10.98
N ASP A 83 1.31 4.15 -11.90
CA ASP A 83 1.45 3.33 -13.11
C ASP A 83 2.56 3.85 -14.05
N GLU A 84 2.94 5.13 -13.92
CA GLU A 84 4.01 5.76 -14.72
C GLU A 84 5.38 5.73 -14.02
N TRP A 85 5.47 5.18 -12.80
CA TRP A 85 6.71 5.19 -12.03
C TRP A 85 7.71 4.15 -12.54
N ALA A 86 9.00 4.44 -12.43
CA ALA A 86 10.04 3.58 -12.96
C ALA A 86 10.42 2.42 -12.03
N ASN A 87 10.19 2.56 -10.72
CA ASN A 87 10.73 1.65 -9.72
C ASN A 87 9.62 0.89 -9.01
N TYR A 88 9.50 -0.41 -9.34
CA TYR A 88 8.68 -1.38 -8.62
C TYR A 88 9.59 -2.33 -7.85
N TYR A 89 9.24 -2.57 -6.60
CA TYR A 89 10.03 -3.37 -5.67
C TYR A 89 9.16 -4.45 -5.04
N HIS A 90 9.59 -5.70 -5.24
CA HIS A 90 8.85 -6.92 -4.87
C HIS A 90 9.52 -7.70 -3.73
N ASP A 91 10.81 -7.47 -3.48
CA ASP A 91 11.63 -8.22 -2.54
C ASP A 91 11.57 -7.62 -1.13
N GLY A 92 12.09 -8.31 -0.10
CA GLY A 92 12.22 -7.71 1.23
C GLY A 92 10.89 -7.52 1.99
N PHE A 93 9.83 -8.21 1.58
CA PHE A 93 8.52 -8.24 2.26
C PHE A 93 8.17 -9.65 2.76
N GLU A 94 9.17 -10.47 3.09
CA GLU A 94 8.98 -11.89 3.38
C GLU A 94 8.05 -12.14 4.58
N SER A 95 8.14 -11.30 5.61
CA SER A 95 7.32 -11.43 6.81
C SER A 95 5.87 -11.08 6.51
N SER A 96 5.66 -9.96 5.83
CA SER A 96 4.34 -9.49 5.39
C SER A 96 3.68 -10.49 4.44
N ASN A 97 4.42 -10.95 3.42
CA ASN A 97 3.91 -11.89 2.42
C ASN A 97 3.55 -13.25 3.02
N LYS A 98 4.33 -13.73 4.00
CA LYS A 98 4.01 -14.97 4.72
C LYS A 98 2.72 -14.85 5.52
N GLU A 99 2.50 -13.72 6.18
CA GLU A 99 1.26 -13.49 6.94
C GLU A 99 0.05 -13.33 6.02
N LEU A 100 0.19 -12.56 4.93
CA LEU A 100 -0.82 -12.44 3.88
C LEU A 100 -1.20 -13.81 3.29
N GLU A 101 -0.22 -14.67 3.02
CA GLU A 101 -0.47 -16.02 2.53
C GLU A 101 -1.24 -16.88 3.55
N LEU A 102 -0.91 -16.77 4.85
CA LEU A 102 -1.62 -17.47 5.92
C LEU A 102 -3.09 -17.02 6.04
N ILE A 103 -3.32 -15.70 6.05
CA ILE A 103 -4.66 -15.11 6.11
C ILE A 103 -5.44 -15.54 4.86
N TYR A 104 -4.86 -15.43 3.67
CA TYR A 104 -5.49 -15.80 2.41
C TYR A 104 -5.88 -17.27 2.35
N LYS A 105 -4.97 -18.19 2.70
CA LYS A 105 -5.27 -19.63 2.75
C LYS A 105 -6.43 -19.94 3.67
N THR A 106 -6.53 -19.21 4.79
CA THR A 106 -7.61 -19.42 5.75
C THR A 106 -8.92 -18.86 5.21
N PHE A 107 -8.88 -17.67 4.62
CA PHE A 107 -10.02 -17.05 3.96
C PHE A 107 -10.63 -17.99 2.91
N ILE A 108 -9.86 -18.46 1.93
CA ILE A 108 -10.39 -19.35 0.87
C ILE A 108 -10.82 -20.73 1.38
N SER A 109 -10.29 -21.17 2.53
CA SER A 109 -10.69 -22.44 3.16
C SER A 109 -11.96 -22.32 4.02
N THR A 110 -12.41 -21.09 4.28
CA THR A 110 -13.61 -20.83 5.09
C THR A 110 -14.86 -21.26 4.31
N GLN A 111 -15.77 -21.97 4.98
CA GLN A 111 -17.03 -22.34 4.36
C GLN A 111 -17.83 -21.07 4.03
N SER A 112 -18.31 -20.95 2.78
CA SER A 112 -18.98 -19.75 2.30
C SER A 112 -18.12 -18.49 2.36
N PHE A 113 -16.82 -18.61 2.03
CA PHE A 113 -15.87 -17.48 1.99
C PHE A 113 -16.37 -16.33 1.11
N GLU A 114 -17.21 -16.60 0.11
CA GLU A 114 -17.81 -15.60 -0.76
C GLU A 114 -18.61 -14.54 0.03
N ASN A 115 -19.19 -14.93 1.17
CA ASN A 115 -19.89 -14.01 2.08
C ASN A 115 -18.96 -13.09 2.86
N TYR A 116 -17.66 -13.39 2.90
CA TYR A 116 -16.64 -12.65 3.65
C TYR A 116 -15.72 -11.82 2.76
N VAL A 117 -15.87 -11.84 1.43
CA VAL A 117 -14.96 -11.14 0.50
C VAL A 117 -14.86 -9.65 0.80
N GLU A 118 -16.00 -8.98 1.04
CA GLU A 118 -16.04 -7.55 1.36
C GLU A 118 -15.31 -7.26 2.68
N ALA A 119 -15.68 -7.96 3.76
CA ALA A 119 -15.03 -7.81 5.06
C ALA A 119 -13.53 -8.13 5.03
N TYR A 120 -13.11 -9.12 4.23
CA TYR A 120 -11.71 -9.46 4.01
C TYR A 120 -10.95 -8.30 3.35
N ASN A 121 -11.48 -7.74 2.26
CA ASN A 121 -10.86 -6.62 1.56
C ASN A 121 -10.83 -5.37 2.43
N GLU A 122 -11.93 -5.04 3.13
CA GLU A 122 -11.98 -3.93 4.08
C GLU A 122 -10.93 -4.08 5.19
N LYS A 123 -10.77 -5.30 5.72
CA LYS A 123 -9.78 -5.59 6.76
C LYS A 123 -8.35 -5.43 6.25
N LEU A 124 -8.05 -5.88 5.04
CA LEU A 124 -6.74 -5.66 4.40
C LEU A 124 -6.47 -4.17 4.14
N ASN A 125 -7.44 -3.44 3.57
CA ASN A 125 -7.34 -2.00 3.34
C ASN A 125 -7.08 -1.25 4.66
N SER A 126 -7.78 -1.62 5.73
CA SER A 126 -7.54 -1.09 7.08
C SER A 126 -6.13 -1.40 7.60
N ALA A 127 -5.59 -2.59 7.34
CA ALA A 127 -4.22 -2.94 7.71
C ALA A 127 -3.19 -2.07 6.97
N TYR A 128 -3.37 -1.84 5.66
CA TYR A 128 -2.48 -0.95 4.89
C TYR A 128 -2.54 0.50 5.36
N MET A 129 -3.75 1.04 5.59
CA MET A 129 -3.96 2.39 6.11
C MET A 129 -3.31 2.56 7.49
N THR A 130 -3.56 1.62 8.40
CA THR A 130 -2.97 1.64 9.74
C THR A 130 -1.45 1.56 9.68
N SER A 131 -0.90 0.77 8.76
CA SER A 131 0.55 0.65 8.57
C SER A 131 1.16 1.98 8.10
N LEU A 132 0.56 2.64 7.09
CA LEU A 132 1.03 3.95 6.63
C LEU A 132 0.93 5.04 7.71
N THR A 133 -0.14 5.03 8.51
CA THR A 133 -0.27 5.90 9.68
C THR A 133 0.90 5.70 10.64
N ARG A 134 1.18 4.46 11.05
CA ARG A 134 2.30 4.14 11.96
C ARG A 134 3.66 4.51 11.36
N LEU A 135 3.86 4.29 10.05
CA LEU A 135 5.09 4.66 9.36
C LEU A 135 5.32 6.18 9.38
N LYS A 136 4.26 6.99 9.16
CA LYS A 136 4.34 8.46 9.30
C LYS A 136 4.59 8.89 10.75
N GLU A 137 3.83 8.34 11.70
CA GLU A 137 3.97 8.67 13.13
C GLU A 137 5.36 8.34 13.68
N ASN A 138 5.98 7.27 13.18
CA ASN A 138 7.35 6.87 13.52
C ASN A 138 8.43 7.64 12.75
N GLY A 139 8.06 8.59 11.88
CA GLY A 139 8.99 9.40 11.11
C GLY A 139 9.72 8.67 9.99
N VAL A 140 9.20 7.52 9.52
CA VAL A 140 9.77 6.78 8.38
C VAL A 140 9.62 7.59 7.09
N PHE A 141 8.50 8.31 6.97
CA PHE A 141 8.25 9.24 5.87
C PHE A 141 8.07 10.66 6.40
N SER A 142 8.71 11.61 5.72
CA SER A 142 8.52 13.04 5.92
C SER A 142 7.32 13.57 5.13
N ASP A 143 6.80 14.74 5.51
CA ASP A 143 5.60 15.32 4.90
C ASP A 143 5.77 15.81 3.46
N ASP A 144 7.01 15.96 2.98
CA ASP A 144 7.31 16.26 1.58
C ASP A 144 7.17 15.05 0.64
N LYS A 145 7.01 13.83 1.20
CA LYS A 145 6.81 12.62 0.40
C LYS A 145 5.35 12.48 0.00
N TYR A 146 5.15 12.17 -1.29
CA TYR A 146 3.86 11.71 -1.77
C TYR A 146 3.66 10.23 -1.39
N LEU A 147 2.63 9.95 -0.59
CA LEU A 147 2.31 8.61 -0.10
C LEU A 147 0.92 8.20 -0.56
N ILE A 148 0.79 7.01 -1.12
CA ILE A 148 -0.51 6.51 -1.59
C ILE A 148 -0.61 4.98 -1.49
N ILE A 149 -1.83 4.47 -1.30
CA ILE A 149 -2.18 3.09 -1.59
C ILE A 149 -2.74 3.09 -3.02
N TRP A 150 -2.09 2.39 -3.95
CA TRP A 150 -2.44 2.42 -5.36
C TRP A 150 -3.03 1.10 -5.84
N LEU A 151 -4.19 1.17 -6.48
CA LEU A 151 -4.86 0.04 -7.10
C LEU A 151 -5.24 0.41 -8.55
N SER A 152 -4.41 0.00 -9.51
CA SER A 152 -4.63 0.28 -10.92
C SER A 152 -6.00 -0.23 -11.37
N ASP A 153 -6.73 0.58 -12.14
CA ASP A 153 -8.08 0.29 -12.67
C ASP A 153 -9.14 -0.08 -11.60
N SER A 154 -8.92 0.26 -10.32
CA SER A 154 -9.87 -0.01 -9.25
C SER A 154 -10.86 1.13 -9.03
N ARG A 155 -12.07 0.76 -8.61
CA ARG A 155 -13.09 1.72 -8.11
C ARG A 155 -13.09 1.82 -6.58
N ASP A 156 -12.19 1.13 -5.92
CA ASP A 156 -12.03 1.20 -4.47
C ASP A 156 -11.62 2.63 -4.08
N ASN A 157 -12.24 3.15 -3.02
CA ASN A 157 -11.97 4.49 -2.53
C ASN A 157 -10.66 4.59 -1.74
N ILE A 158 -9.96 3.49 -1.50
CA ILE A 158 -8.70 3.46 -0.76
C ILE A 158 -7.62 4.39 -1.36
N MET A 159 -7.62 4.58 -2.69
CA MET A 159 -6.72 5.51 -3.37
C MET A 159 -6.97 6.96 -2.93
N SER A 160 -8.20 7.45 -3.04
CA SER A 160 -8.55 8.82 -2.64
C SER A 160 -8.48 9.01 -1.13
N GLN A 161 -8.86 8.00 -0.35
CA GLN A 161 -8.75 8.02 1.11
C GLN A 161 -7.29 8.13 1.57
N SER A 162 -6.40 7.29 1.03
CA SER A 162 -4.98 7.31 1.38
C SER A 162 -4.29 8.59 0.89
N ALA A 163 -4.59 9.04 -0.34
CA ALA A 163 -4.08 10.30 -0.88
C ALA A 163 -4.42 11.48 0.03
N LYS A 164 -5.66 11.55 0.51
CA LYS A 164 -6.11 12.62 1.41
C LYS A 164 -5.55 12.49 2.82
N ALA A 165 -5.37 11.27 3.32
CA ALA A 165 -4.92 11.03 4.69
C ALA A 165 -3.43 11.29 4.91
N PHE A 166 -2.58 10.98 3.91
CA PHE A 166 -1.14 10.89 4.13
C PHE A 166 -0.32 12.03 3.53
N ASN A 167 -0.96 12.88 2.73
CA ASN A 167 -0.31 13.97 2.01
C ASN A 167 -0.71 15.34 2.55
N THR A 168 0.17 16.32 2.37
CA THR A 168 -0.16 17.72 2.66
C THR A 168 -1.31 18.20 1.76
N PRO A 169 -2.04 19.26 2.15
CA PRO A 169 -3.07 19.86 1.32
C PRO A 169 -2.58 20.22 -0.10
N GLU A 170 -1.33 20.66 -0.22
CA GLU A 170 -0.71 21.01 -1.49
C GLU A 170 -0.48 19.80 -2.39
N ILE A 171 0.07 18.71 -1.84
CA ILE A 171 0.30 17.46 -2.60
C ILE A 171 -1.05 16.84 -2.98
N TYR A 172 -1.99 16.75 -2.04
CA TYR A 172 -3.32 16.21 -2.32
C TYR A 172 -4.05 17.01 -3.41
N LYS A 173 -3.95 18.34 -3.40
CA LYS A 173 -4.56 19.17 -4.44
C LYS A 173 -4.01 18.87 -5.84
N GLN A 174 -2.72 18.59 -5.98
CA GLN A 174 -2.12 18.25 -7.28
C GLN A 174 -2.48 16.84 -7.74
N TYR A 175 -2.57 15.89 -6.80
CA TYR A 175 -3.14 14.58 -7.10
C TYR A 175 -4.60 14.70 -7.57
N ALA A 176 -5.43 15.40 -6.80
CA ALA A 176 -6.86 15.53 -7.08
C ALA A 176 -7.15 16.21 -8.42
N SER A 177 -6.28 17.10 -8.93
CA SER A 177 -6.52 17.72 -10.24
C SER A 177 -6.49 16.76 -11.43
N GLU A 178 -5.96 15.55 -11.25
CA GLU A 178 -5.89 14.52 -12.30
C GLU A 178 -6.84 13.35 -12.03
N PHE A 179 -7.10 13.05 -10.76
CA PHE A 179 -7.79 11.81 -10.36
C PHE A 179 -9.15 12.02 -9.65
N GLU A 180 -9.61 13.27 -9.43
CA GLU A 180 -10.92 13.60 -8.83
C GLU A 180 -11.68 14.69 -9.61
#